data_AF-A0A673T0A7-F1
#
_entry.id   AF-A0A673T0A7-F1
#
_cell.length_a   1.000
_cell.length_b   1.000
_cell.length_c   1.000
_cell.angle_alpha   90.00
_cell.angle_beta   90.00
_cell.angle_gamma   90.00
#
_symmetry.space_group_name_H-M   'P 1'
#
loop_
_entity.id
_entity.type
_entity.pdbx_description
1 polymer ?
#
loop_
_entity_poly.entity_id
_entity_poly.type
_entity_poly.pdbx_seq_one_letter_code
_entity_poly.pdbx_strand_id
1 'polypeptide(L)'
;MAGKISPWSNDETLQHILMSDWSVSFTSLYNLLKTKLCPYFYVCTYQFTILFRAAGLAGNDVITALISPTTRGIREAMKNEGIEFSLPLIKEDGYEKKKTPGTSLGNGGEQVISDDDEDEGFSWLEEMGVQDKIKKPDVLSIKLRKEKHEVQMDHKPESVVLVKGMNTLTLLNFLINSKSLIASSGPQAGLPPTLLSPVAFRGATMQMLKARSVNVKTQAVSGYKDQFSLEITGPVMPHSLHSVTMLLKSSQNGSFSAGLYTHEPTSVFNICLPVNRVLHKETLHEELGNCGLHSKTLDQLSQTPALGKSSLRHVELRDFVFNWRS
;
A
#
# COMPACT_ATOMS: atom_id res chain seq x y z
N MET A 1 -10.63 -12.71 -36.41
CA MET A 1 -11.45 -12.85 -35.19
C MET A 1 -11.95 -11.46 -34.81
N ALA A 2 -13.27 -11.25 -34.84
CA ALA A 2 -13.87 -9.95 -34.59
C ALA A 2 -13.50 -9.45 -33.19
N GLY A 3 -12.79 -8.32 -33.11
CA GLY A 3 -12.56 -7.61 -31.85
C GLY A 3 -13.92 -7.26 -31.28
N LYS A 4 -14.25 -7.79 -30.10
CA LYS A 4 -15.42 -7.33 -29.34
C LYS A 4 -15.18 -5.85 -29.06
N ILE A 5 -15.81 -4.98 -29.84
CA ILE A 5 -15.80 -3.54 -29.58
C ILE A 5 -16.46 -3.39 -28.22
N SER A 6 -15.68 -3.00 -27.21
CA SER A 6 -16.18 -2.68 -25.89
C SER A 6 -17.16 -1.51 -26.04
N PRO A 7 -18.48 -1.70 -25.84
CA PRO A 7 -19.45 -0.64 -26.12
C PRO A 7 -19.23 0.62 -25.27
N TRP A 8 -18.59 0.46 -24.11
CA TRP A 8 -18.24 1.56 -23.20
C TRP A 8 -16.99 2.36 -23.60
N SER A 9 -16.10 1.85 -24.47
CA SER A 9 -14.83 2.54 -24.76
C SER A 9 -15.00 3.78 -25.63
N ASN A 10 -16.11 3.88 -26.38
CA ASN A 10 -16.34 4.95 -27.35
C ASN A 10 -17.48 5.89 -26.93
N ASP A 11 -18.20 5.58 -25.85
CA ASP A 11 -19.32 6.38 -25.35
C ASP A 11 -18.85 7.28 -24.21
N GLU A 12 -18.52 8.53 -24.53
CA GLU A 12 -18.08 9.53 -23.56
C GLU A 12 -19.14 9.82 -22.48
N THR A 13 -20.43 9.73 -22.84
CA THR A 13 -21.52 10.00 -21.89
C THR A 13 -21.60 8.89 -20.84
N LEU A 14 -21.49 7.63 -21.27
CA LEU A 14 -21.45 6.48 -20.37
C LEU A 14 -20.20 6.52 -19.49
N GLN A 15 -19.03 6.85 -20.05
CA GLN A 15 -17.78 6.99 -19.28
C GLN A 15 -17.90 8.05 -18.19
N HIS A 16 -18.50 9.20 -18.52
CA HIS A 16 -18.74 10.27 -17.55
C HIS A 16 -19.68 9.81 -16.41
N ILE A 17 -20.75 9.08 -16.73
CA ILE A 17 -21.68 8.52 -15.73
C ILE A 17 -20.94 7.52 -14.82
N LEU A 18 -20.19 6.58 -15.41
CA LEU A 18 -19.42 5.59 -14.66
C LEU A 18 -18.40 6.25 -13.72
N MET A 19 -17.71 7.29 -14.20
CA MET A 19 -16.73 8.03 -13.38
C MET A 19 -17.41 8.82 -12.26
N SER A 20 -18.59 9.40 -12.52
CA SER A 20 -19.40 10.07 -11.50
C SER A 20 -19.84 9.10 -10.39
N ASP A 21 -20.38 7.93 -10.77
CA ASP A 21 -20.80 6.90 -9.81
C ASP A 21 -19.61 6.32 -9.04
N TRP A 22 -18.47 6.14 -9.70
CA TRP A 22 -17.23 5.73 -9.06
C TRP A 22 -16.75 6.76 -8.03
N SER A 23 -16.80 8.05 -8.35
CA SER A 23 -16.40 9.14 -7.45
C SER A 23 -17.24 9.17 -6.17
N VAL A 24 -18.54 8.93 -6.31
CA VAL A 24 -19.47 8.78 -5.17
C VAL A 24 -19.12 7.54 -4.34
N SER A 25 -18.83 6.42 -4.99
CA SER A 25 -18.46 5.16 -4.33
C SER A 25 -17.12 5.27 -3.59
N PHE A 26 -16.13 5.92 -4.20
CA PHE A 26 -14.81 6.14 -3.62
C PHE A 26 -14.88 7.10 -2.42
N THR A 27 -15.66 8.19 -2.54
CA THR A 27 -15.92 9.10 -1.42
C THR A 27 -16.63 8.39 -0.27
N SER A 28 -17.61 7.52 -0.57
CA SER A 28 -18.27 6.68 0.44
C SER A 28 -17.28 5.79 1.18
N LEU A 29 -16.36 5.13 0.48
CA LEU A 29 -15.33 4.29 1.10
C LEU A 29 -14.37 5.10 1.97
N TYR A 30 -13.93 6.26 1.49
CA TYR A 30 -13.06 7.14 2.27
C TYR A 30 -13.74 7.61 3.57
N ASN A 31 -15.04 7.90 3.52
CA ASN A 31 -15.81 8.25 4.71
C ASN A 31 -15.90 7.07 5.69
N LEU A 32 -16.14 5.84 5.22
CA LEU A 32 -16.14 4.64 6.06
C LEU A 32 -14.76 4.38 6.69
N LEU A 33 -13.68 4.66 5.96
CA LEU A 33 -12.31 4.57 6.46
C LEU A 33 -12.08 5.60 7.58
N LYS A 34 -12.55 6.84 7.38
CA LYS A 34 -12.44 7.94 8.36
C LYS A 34 -13.24 7.66 9.64
N THR A 35 -14.40 7.02 9.51
CA THR A 35 -15.23 6.61 10.65
C THR A 35 -14.85 5.25 11.23
N LYS A 36 -13.75 4.63 10.80
CA LYS A 36 -13.25 3.33 11.27
C LYS A 36 -14.22 2.16 11.06
N LEU A 37 -15.21 2.33 10.17
CA LEU A 37 -16.14 1.28 9.75
C LEU A 37 -15.59 0.43 8.59
N CYS A 38 -14.54 0.90 7.93
CA CYS A 38 -13.76 0.15 6.95
C CYS A 38 -12.29 0.14 7.42
N PRO A 39 -11.68 -1.01 7.67
CA PRO A 39 -10.30 -1.06 8.18
C PRO A 39 -9.29 -0.72 7.09
N TYR A 40 -9.54 -1.16 5.85
CA TYR A 40 -8.72 -0.85 4.69
C TYR A 40 -9.51 -1.04 3.41
N PHE A 41 -9.11 -0.43 2.30
CA PHE A 41 -9.62 -0.76 0.97
C PHE A 41 -8.55 -0.52 -0.10
N TYR A 42 -8.76 -1.10 -1.28
CA TYR A 42 -7.86 -0.99 -2.42
C TYR A 42 -8.53 -0.23 -3.56
N VAL A 43 -7.72 0.57 -4.27
CA VAL A 43 -8.05 1.14 -5.58
C VAL A 43 -7.10 0.50 -6.59
N CYS A 44 -7.64 -0.34 -7.47
CA CYS A 44 -6.88 -1.07 -8.48
C CYS A 44 -7.05 -0.39 -9.83
N THR A 45 -6.02 0.34 -10.27
CA THR A 45 -5.96 0.94 -11.60
C THR A 45 -5.24 0.00 -12.57
N TYR A 46 -5.18 0.38 -13.84
CA TYR A 46 -4.43 -0.38 -14.86
C TYR A 46 -2.91 -0.24 -14.73
N GLN A 47 -2.41 0.78 -14.02
CA GLN A 47 -0.97 1.06 -13.87
C GLN A 47 -0.44 0.81 -12.47
N PHE A 48 -1.30 1.00 -11.45
CA PHE A 48 -0.89 0.96 -10.06
C PHE A 48 -2.04 0.59 -9.14
N THR A 49 -1.70 0.23 -7.92
CA THR A 49 -2.66 -0.05 -6.86
C THR A 49 -2.44 0.92 -5.72
N ILE A 50 -3.53 1.35 -5.09
CA ILE A 50 -3.50 2.12 -3.85
C ILE A 50 -4.11 1.28 -2.74
N LEU A 51 -3.44 1.21 -1.59
CA LEU A 51 -3.98 0.66 -0.36
C LEU A 51 -4.22 1.77 0.66
N PHE A 52 -5.48 2.06 0.94
CA PHE A 52 -5.89 2.93 2.03
C PHE A 52 -6.09 2.12 3.31
N ARG A 53 -5.57 2.60 4.44
CA ARG A 53 -5.71 1.98 5.76
C ARG A 53 -6.26 3.00 6.76
N ALA A 54 -7.19 2.56 7.59
CA ALA A 54 -7.70 3.37 8.70
C ALA A 54 -6.61 3.55 9.77
N ALA A 55 -6.78 4.59 10.58
CA ALA A 55 -5.99 4.76 11.80
C ALA A 55 -6.15 3.53 12.71
N GLY A 56 -5.05 3.03 13.25
CA GLY A 56 -4.99 1.82 14.08
C GLY A 56 -4.59 0.54 13.33
N LEU A 57 -4.47 0.59 11.99
CA LEU A 57 -3.97 -0.54 11.20
C LEU A 57 -2.46 -0.46 10.95
N ALA A 58 -1.82 -1.64 10.83
CA ALA A 58 -0.39 -1.77 10.54
C ALA A 58 0.50 -0.91 11.44
N GLY A 59 0.10 -0.69 12.70
CA GLY A 59 0.84 0.13 13.67
C GLY A 59 0.84 1.64 13.43
N ASN A 60 -0.02 2.20 12.58
CA ASN A 60 -0.13 3.65 12.37
C ASN A 60 -1.31 4.25 13.13
N ASP A 61 -1.15 5.47 13.64
CA ASP A 61 -2.17 6.24 14.39
C ASP A 61 -3.04 7.13 13.50
N VAL A 62 -2.67 7.28 12.22
CA VAL A 62 -3.37 8.08 11.22
C VAL A 62 -3.78 7.24 10.03
N ILE A 63 -4.70 7.77 9.21
CA ILE A 63 -5.03 7.19 7.90
C ILE A 63 -3.78 7.24 7.02
N THR A 64 -3.50 6.14 6.32
CA THR A 64 -2.38 6.05 5.38
C THR A 64 -2.84 5.54 4.03
N ALA A 65 -2.24 6.05 2.95
CA ALA A 65 -2.41 5.54 1.61
C ALA A 65 -1.05 5.15 1.02
N LEU A 66 -0.91 3.89 0.60
CA LEU A 66 0.27 3.37 -0.08
C LEU A 66 -0.02 3.22 -1.56
N ILE A 67 0.82 3.78 -2.43
CA ILE A 67 0.65 3.71 -3.89
C ILE A 67 1.83 2.93 -4.47
N SER A 68 1.56 1.88 -5.25
CA SER A 68 2.61 1.13 -5.94
C SER A 68 2.12 0.41 -7.20
N PRO A 69 2.96 0.31 -8.25
CA PRO A 69 4.18 1.10 -8.44
C PRO A 69 3.82 2.56 -8.80
N THR A 70 4.75 3.51 -8.63
CA THR A 70 4.57 4.89 -9.11
C THR A 70 5.54 5.24 -10.23
N THR A 71 5.22 6.29 -10.97
CA THR A 71 6.10 6.90 -11.97
C THR A 71 6.47 8.31 -11.55
N ARG A 72 7.54 8.85 -12.12
CA ARG A 72 7.94 10.25 -11.92
C ARG A 72 6.78 11.20 -12.20
N GLY A 73 6.05 10.99 -13.30
CA GLY A 73 4.91 11.83 -13.66
C GLY A 73 3.80 11.84 -12.60
N ILE A 74 3.47 10.69 -12.01
CA ILE A 74 2.49 10.62 -10.91
C ILE A 74 3.01 11.37 -9.68
N ARG A 75 4.29 11.17 -9.33
CA ARG A 75 4.93 11.82 -8.18
C ARG A 75 4.99 13.34 -8.33
N GLU A 76 5.32 13.84 -9.52
CA GLU A 76 5.32 15.27 -9.83
C GLU A 76 3.91 15.86 -9.82
N ALA A 77 2.93 15.17 -10.44
CA ALA A 77 1.54 15.60 -10.40
C ALA A 77 1.01 15.70 -8.96
N MET A 78 1.34 14.73 -8.10
CA MET A 78 1.00 14.78 -6.67
C MET A 78 1.62 15.99 -5.96
N LYS A 79 2.91 16.30 -6.23
CA LYS A 79 3.58 17.48 -5.65
C LYS A 79 2.95 18.79 -6.12
N ASN A 80 2.58 18.88 -7.40
CA ASN A 80 1.95 20.07 -7.97
C ASN A 80 0.57 20.35 -7.35
N GLU A 81 -0.13 19.30 -6.93
CA GLU A 81 -1.43 19.37 -6.22
C GLU A 81 -1.26 19.58 -4.70
N GLY A 82 -0.03 19.80 -4.23
CA GLY A 82 0.27 20.02 -2.81
C GLY A 82 0.17 18.77 -1.94
N ILE A 83 0.23 17.57 -2.53
CA ILE A 83 0.19 16.31 -1.78
C ILE A 83 1.60 15.99 -1.28
N GLU A 84 1.79 16.10 0.03
CA GLU A 84 3.02 15.64 0.67
C GLU A 84 3.04 14.12 0.80
N PHE A 85 4.17 13.52 0.46
CA PHE A 85 4.36 12.07 0.55
C PHE A 85 5.82 11.72 0.87
N SER A 86 6.03 10.52 1.39
CA SER A 86 7.37 9.95 1.60
C SER A 86 7.60 8.70 0.74
N LEU A 87 8.86 8.36 0.52
CA LEU A 87 9.30 7.17 -0.21
C LEU A 87 9.95 6.20 0.79
N PRO A 88 9.17 5.34 1.48
CA PRO A 88 9.65 4.59 2.65
C PRO A 88 10.74 3.56 2.36
N LEU A 89 10.92 3.16 1.10
CA LEU A 89 11.97 2.23 0.69
C LEU A 89 13.28 2.90 0.29
N ILE A 90 13.29 4.23 0.23
CA ILE A 90 14.48 5.02 -0.04
C ILE A 90 14.95 5.53 1.31
N LYS A 91 16.19 5.18 1.67
CA LYS A 91 16.85 5.85 2.78
C LYS A 91 17.18 7.26 2.29
N GLU A 92 16.52 8.26 2.86
CA GLU A 92 17.11 9.59 2.88
C GLU A 92 18.36 9.46 3.75
N ASP A 93 19.54 9.56 3.13
CA ASP A 93 20.78 9.69 3.90
C ASP A 93 20.62 10.89 4.85
N GLY A 94 20.91 10.65 6.12
CA GLY A 94 20.24 11.31 7.23
C GLY A 94 20.46 12.81 7.36
N TYR A 95 19.36 13.53 7.58
CA TYR A 95 19.33 14.79 8.33
C TYR A 95 18.28 14.70 9.46
N GLU A 96 18.41 13.70 10.31
CA GLU A 96 17.81 13.78 11.64
C GLU A 96 18.64 14.76 12.48
N LYS A 97 18.21 16.02 12.52
CA LYS A 97 18.69 16.99 13.52
C LYS A 97 18.41 16.43 14.91
N LYS A 98 19.44 15.82 15.53
CA LYS A 98 19.49 15.57 16.98
C LYS A 98 19.35 16.93 17.68
N LYS A 99 18.14 17.24 18.14
CA LYS A 99 17.93 18.34 19.11
C LYS A 99 18.45 17.87 20.46
N THR A 100 19.66 18.29 20.82
CA THR A 100 20.07 18.42 22.22
C THR A 100 19.38 19.66 22.85
N PRO A 101 19.00 19.63 24.14
CA PRO A 101 18.23 20.71 24.77
C PRO A 101 19.13 21.78 25.43
N GLY A 102 18.66 23.03 25.41
CA GLY A 102 19.19 24.19 26.17
C GLY A 102 20.16 25.05 25.36
N THR A 103 20.00 26.37 25.20
CA THR A 103 19.63 27.37 26.22
C THR A 103 19.09 28.64 25.54
N SER A 104 18.13 29.28 26.18
CA SER A 104 17.40 30.50 25.81
C SER A 104 18.23 31.80 25.85
N LEU A 105 17.98 32.68 24.87
CA LEU A 105 17.88 34.17 24.88
C LEU A 105 18.11 34.59 23.40
N GLY A 106 17.36 35.44 22.71
CA GLY A 106 16.38 36.46 23.01
C GLY A 106 16.50 37.53 21.92
N ASN A 107 15.38 38.11 21.50
CA ASN A 107 15.21 39.32 20.70
C ASN A 107 15.30 39.25 19.15
N GLY A 108 14.33 39.92 18.52
CA GLY A 108 13.99 39.80 17.11
C GLY A 108 14.57 40.88 16.19
N GLY A 109 14.24 40.72 14.91
CA GLY A 109 14.49 41.62 13.80
C GLY A 109 14.07 40.93 12.50
N GLU A 110 13.19 41.56 11.72
CA GLU A 110 12.87 41.18 10.35
C GLU A 110 14.14 41.20 9.48
N GLN A 111 14.33 40.21 8.61
CA GLN A 111 14.71 40.40 7.19
C GLN A 111 15.11 39.09 6.49
N VAL A 112 14.55 38.94 5.27
CA VAL A 112 15.21 38.49 4.03
C VAL A 112 15.56 37.00 3.90
N ILE A 113 14.98 36.42 2.86
CA ILE A 113 15.33 35.14 2.21
C ILE A 113 16.82 35.14 1.86
N SER A 114 17.58 34.21 2.42
CA SER A 114 18.89 33.80 1.89
C SER A 114 18.94 32.28 1.78
N ASP A 115 18.90 31.80 0.54
CA ASP A 115 19.43 30.49 0.13
C ASP A 115 20.94 30.51 0.40
N ASP A 116 21.38 29.94 1.52
CA ASP A 116 22.79 29.61 1.73
C ASP A 116 22.93 28.53 2.83
N ASP A 117 22.76 27.27 2.46
CA ASP A 117 23.04 26.10 3.33
C ASP A 117 23.51 24.90 2.47
N GLU A 118 24.46 25.11 1.55
CA GLU A 118 25.08 24.03 0.75
C GLU A 118 26.53 23.68 1.18
N ASP A 119 26.98 24.07 2.37
CA ASP A 119 28.37 23.84 2.83
C ASP A 119 28.58 22.68 3.82
N GLU A 120 27.55 21.97 4.31
CA GLU A 120 27.74 20.87 5.30
C GLU A 120 28.02 19.48 4.69
N GLY A 121 27.95 19.32 3.37
CA GLY A 121 28.05 18.01 2.70
C GLY A 121 29.48 17.43 2.54
N PHE A 122 30.53 18.16 2.94
CA PHE A 122 31.92 17.80 2.62
C PHE A 122 32.86 17.64 3.84
N SER A 123 32.37 17.73 5.08
CA SER A 123 33.25 17.75 6.27
C SER A 123 34.03 16.44 6.52
N TRP A 124 33.55 15.29 6.04
CA TRP A 124 34.30 14.02 6.19
C TRP A 124 35.48 13.90 5.20
N LEU A 125 35.44 14.63 4.08
CA LEU A 125 36.53 14.68 3.11
C LEU A 125 37.71 15.52 3.63
N GLU A 126 37.42 16.50 4.49
CA GLU A 126 38.40 17.27 5.25
C GLU A 126 39.16 16.39 6.26
N GLU A 127 38.45 15.49 6.94
CA GLU A 127 39.02 14.59 7.96
C GLU A 127 39.91 13.47 7.37
N MET A 128 39.77 13.18 6.06
CA MET A 128 40.57 12.17 5.33
C MET A 128 41.72 12.75 4.49
N GLY A 129 41.96 14.07 4.52
CA GLY A 129 43.12 14.70 3.86
C GLY A 129 43.11 14.68 2.33
N VAL A 130 41.94 14.58 1.68
CA VAL A 130 41.81 14.52 0.21
C VAL A 130 41.44 15.90 -0.33
N GLN A 131 42.33 16.88 -0.18
CA GLN A 131 41.98 18.29 -0.40
C GLN A 131 42.03 18.80 -1.86
N ASP A 132 42.72 18.18 -2.82
CA ASP A 132 43.05 18.95 -4.04
C ASP A 132 42.69 18.39 -5.43
N LYS A 133 41.98 17.26 -5.58
CA LYS A 133 41.70 16.72 -6.94
C LYS A 133 40.31 16.14 -7.21
N ILE A 134 39.32 16.38 -6.37
CA ILE A 134 37.93 16.03 -6.72
C ILE A 134 37.23 17.32 -7.17
N LYS A 135 37.04 17.46 -8.50
CA LYS A 135 36.11 18.47 -9.03
C LYS A 135 34.77 18.27 -8.33
N LYS A 136 34.34 19.24 -7.51
CA LYS A 136 32.98 19.27 -6.93
C LYS A 136 32.00 18.99 -8.08
N PRO A 137 31.16 17.96 -8.00
CA PRO A 137 30.20 17.68 -9.06
C PRO A 137 29.27 18.89 -9.20
N ASP A 138 29.17 19.43 -10.41
CA ASP A 138 28.31 20.56 -10.75
C ASP A 138 26.87 20.28 -10.28
N VAL A 139 26.16 21.30 -9.77
CA VAL A 139 24.76 21.21 -9.31
C VAL A 139 23.87 20.57 -10.37
N LEU A 140 24.16 20.84 -11.65
CA LEU A 140 23.50 20.20 -12.79
C LEU A 140 23.74 18.68 -12.84
N SER A 141 24.95 18.22 -12.53
CA SER A 141 25.29 16.79 -12.49
C SER A 141 24.65 16.06 -11.31
N ILE A 142 24.45 16.75 -10.17
CA ILE A 142 23.74 16.21 -9.00
C ILE A 142 22.24 16.11 -9.30
N LYS A 143 21.64 17.16 -9.88
CA LYS A 143 20.24 17.15 -10.34
C LYS A 143 20.00 16.05 -11.38
N LEU A 144 20.85 15.92 -12.38
CA LEU A 144 20.77 14.86 -13.40
C LEU A 144 20.91 13.45 -12.79
N ARG A 145 21.76 13.27 -11.77
CA ARG A 145 21.88 11.97 -11.07
C ARG A 145 20.64 11.66 -10.25
N LYS A 146 20.07 12.65 -9.56
CA LYS A 146 18.81 12.51 -8.81
C LYS A 146 17.65 12.18 -9.75
N GLU A 147 17.52 12.90 -10.85
CA GLU A 147 16.52 12.62 -11.89
C GLU A 147 16.71 11.23 -12.52
N LYS A 148 17.95 10.83 -12.82
CA LYS A 148 18.24 9.49 -13.34
C LYS A 148 17.86 8.40 -12.36
N HIS A 149 18.07 8.62 -11.06
CA HIS A 149 17.69 7.64 -10.03
C HIS A 149 16.17 7.56 -9.87
N GLU A 150 15.47 8.70 -9.86
CA GLU A 150 14.01 8.75 -9.80
C GLU A 150 13.36 8.05 -11.01
N VAL A 151 13.89 8.25 -12.22
CA VAL A 151 13.38 7.60 -13.44
C VAL A 151 13.71 6.10 -13.47
N GLN A 152 14.85 5.68 -12.92
CA GLN A 152 15.22 4.25 -12.85
C GLN A 152 14.37 3.43 -11.88
N MET A 153 13.64 4.09 -10.97
CA MET A 153 12.74 3.42 -10.03
C MET A 153 11.32 3.28 -10.57
N ASP A 154 10.97 3.95 -11.66
CA ASP A 154 9.63 3.90 -12.21
C ASP A 154 9.19 2.47 -12.51
N HIS A 155 7.93 2.17 -12.18
CA HIS A 155 7.33 0.85 -12.30
C HIS A 155 7.92 -0.26 -11.40
N LYS A 156 8.87 0.05 -10.52
CA LYS A 156 9.43 -0.91 -9.57
C LYS A 156 8.75 -0.83 -8.20
N PRO A 157 8.73 -1.92 -7.40
CA PRO A 157 8.23 -1.89 -6.03
C PRO A 157 8.91 -0.81 -5.15
N GLU A 158 10.16 -0.47 -5.42
CA GLU A 158 10.92 0.59 -4.74
C GLU A 158 10.26 1.97 -4.86
N SER A 159 9.48 2.22 -5.91
CA SER A 159 8.77 3.48 -6.14
C SER A 159 7.52 3.65 -5.26
N VAL A 160 7.31 2.81 -4.25
CA VAL A 160 6.17 2.92 -3.35
C VAL A 160 6.13 4.30 -2.69
N VAL A 161 4.96 4.92 -2.74
CA VAL A 161 4.70 6.23 -2.15
C VAL A 161 3.78 6.06 -0.95
N LEU A 162 4.11 6.75 0.15
CA LEU A 162 3.31 6.80 1.37
C LEU A 162 2.75 8.21 1.58
N VAL A 163 1.43 8.31 1.62
CA VAL A 163 0.69 9.52 2.00
C VAL A 163 0.04 9.30 3.37
N LYS A 164 0.14 10.27 4.27
CA LYS A 164 -0.38 10.17 5.66
C LYS A 164 -1.32 11.31 6.01
N GLY A 165 -2.27 11.04 6.91
CA GLY A 165 -3.08 12.05 7.58
C GLY A 165 -3.97 12.84 6.62
N MET A 166 -4.01 14.18 6.78
CA MET A 166 -4.89 15.05 5.98
C MET A 166 -4.61 14.94 4.46
N ASN A 167 -3.36 14.67 4.08
CA ASN A 167 -2.94 14.53 2.67
C ASN A 167 -3.66 13.38 1.96
N THR A 168 -4.23 12.39 2.68
CA THR A 168 -5.00 11.32 2.04
C THR A 168 -6.35 11.81 1.50
N LEU A 169 -6.91 12.89 2.05
CA LEU A 169 -8.10 13.54 1.50
C LEU A 169 -7.75 14.34 0.24
N THR A 170 -6.62 15.04 0.23
CA THR A 170 -6.11 15.71 -0.98
C THR A 170 -5.84 14.69 -2.08
N LEU A 171 -5.25 13.54 -1.73
CA LEU A 171 -5.08 12.41 -2.65
C LEU A 171 -6.41 11.89 -3.21
N LEU A 172 -7.45 11.73 -2.37
CA LEU A 172 -8.79 11.36 -2.84
C LEU A 172 -9.29 12.32 -3.93
N ASN A 173 -9.21 13.62 -3.67
CA ASN A 173 -9.66 14.66 -4.60
C ASN A 173 -8.83 14.67 -5.90
N PHE A 174 -7.51 14.54 -5.78
CA PHE A 174 -6.62 14.41 -6.93
C PHE A 174 -7.03 13.23 -7.82
N LEU A 175 -7.26 12.06 -7.22
CA LEU A 175 -7.65 10.87 -7.96
C LEU A 175 -9.01 11.04 -8.64
N ILE A 176 -10.00 11.61 -7.95
CA ILE A 176 -11.33 11.89 -8.54
C ILE A 176 -11.23 12.76 -9.79
N ASN A 177 -10.32 13.75 -9.78
CA ASN A 177 -10.15 14.68 -10.89
C ASN A 177 -9.12 14.22 -11.94
N SER A 178 -8.42 13.12 -11.70
CA SER A 178 -7.31 12.68 -12.54
C SER A 178 -7.79 11.83 -13.72
N LYS A 179 -7.70 12.39 -14.93
CA LYS A 179 -8.01 11.68 -16.18
C LYS A 179 -7.04 10.53 -16.48
N SER A 180 -5.83 10.56 -15.92
CA SER A 180 -4.81 9.51 -16.15
C SER A 180 -5.10 8.19 -15.42
N LEU A 181 -6.14 8.13 -14.57
CA LEU A 181 -6.54 6.88 -13.91
C LEU A 181 -7.24 5.90 -14.84
N ILE A 182 -7.82 6.40 -15.92
CA ILE A 182 -8.60 5.62 -16.87
C ILE A 182 -7.67 5.20 -18.01
N ALA A 183 -7.68 3.92 -18.34
CA ALA A 183 -6.94 3.43 -19.50
C ALA A 183 -7.52 4.07 -20.78
N SER A 184 -6.64 4.60 -21.63
CA SER A 184 -7.04 5.17 -22.93
C SER A 184 -7.31 4.10 -23.99
N SER A 185 -6.81 2.89 -23.79
CA SER A 185 -6.91 1.79 -24.74
C SER A 185 -6.87 0.43 -24.04
N GLY A 186 -7.28 -0.61 -24.76
CA GLY A 186 -7.32 -1.99 -24.27
C GLY A 186 -8.65 -2.39 -23.60
N PRO A 187 -8.70 -3.57 -22.96
CA PRO A 187 -9.95 -4.12 -22.43
C PRO A 187 -10.60 -3.29 -21.31
N GLN A 188 -9.79 -2.49 -20.61
CA GLN A 188 -10.22 -1.61 -19.51
C GLN A 188 -10.43 -0.16 -19.98
N ALA A 189 -10.38 0.11 -21.29
CA ALA A 189 -10.52 1.46 -21.81
C ALA A 189 -11.85 2.09 -21.41
N GLY A 190 -11.81 3.32 -20.88
CA GLY A 190 -13.00 4.04 -20.45
C GLY A 190 -13.64 3.57 -19.14
N LEU A 191 -13.06 2.57 -18.46
CA LEU A 191 -13.57 2.09 -17.18
C LEU A 191 -12.84 2.75 -16.00
N PRO A 192 -13.57 3.17 -14.95
CA PRO A 192 -12.94 3.66 -13.73
C PRO A 192 -12.20 2.53 -12.98
N PRO A 193 -11.24 2.87 -12.11
CA PRO A 193 -10.51 1.89 -11.30
C PRO A 193 -11.42 1.00 -10.44
N THR A 194 -11.03 -0.25 -10.23
CA THR A 194 -11.79 -1.17 -9.38
C THR A 194 -11.57 -0.87 -7.90
N LEU A 195 -12.65 -0.73 -7.14
CA LEU A 195 -12.61 -0.54 -5.69
C LEU A 195 -12.85 -1.89 -4.99
N LEU A 196 -11.95 -2.29 -4.10
CA LEU A 196 -12.09 -3.53 -3.32
C LEU A 196 -12.05 -3.23 -1.82
N SER A 197 -13.04 -3.72 -1.09
CA SER A 197 -13.19 -3.47 0.35
C SER A 197 -13.63 -4.74 1.07
N PRO A 198 -13.20 -4.95 2.34
CA PRO A 198 -13.76 -5.99 3.21
C PRO A 198 -15.22 -5.72 3.62
N VAL A 199 -15.70 -4.48 3.48
CA VAL A 199 -17.05 -4.07 3.90
C VAL A 199 -17.87 -3.54 2.74
N ALA A 200 -19.19 -3.62 2.87
CA ALA A 200 -20.10 -3.02 1.92
C ALA A 200 -19.98 -1.48 1.90
N PHE A 201 -20.11 -0.90 0.71
CA PHE A 201 -20.09 0.55 0.49
C PHE A 201 -21.10 0.91 -0.61
N ARG A 202 -21.36 2.20 -0.80
CA ARG A 202 -22.27 2.65 -1.85
C ARG A 202 -21.76 2.22 -3.23
N GLY A 203 -22.60 1.54 -4.01
CA GLY A 203 -22.22 1.00 -5.32
C GLY A 203 -21.45 -0.34 -5.26
N ALA A 204 -21.20 -0.89 -4.07
CA ALA A 204 -20.54 -2.18 -3.94
C ALA A 204 -21.42 -3.31 -4.46
N THR A 205 -20.78 -4.32 -5.05
CA THR A 205 -21.41 -5.58 -5.43
C THR A 205 -20.64 -6.73 -4.80
N MET A 206 -21.36 -7.76 -4.34
CA MET A 206 -20.74 -8.96 -3.79
C MET A 206 -20.58 -9.99 -4.91
N GLN A 207 -19.34 -10.42 -5.16
CA GLN A 207 -19.04 -11.47 -6.12
C GLN A 207 -18.52 -12.71 -5.39
N MET A 208 -19.05 -13.88 -5.74
CA MET A 208 -18.55 -15.14 -5.18
C MET A 208 -17.20 -15.50 -5.80
N LEU A 209 -16.22 -15.80 -4.96
CA LEU A 209 -14.95 -16.40 -5.39
C LEU A 209 -15.22 -17.80 -5.96
N LYS A 210 -14.50 -18.17 -7.02
CA LYS A 210 -14.62 -19.51 -7.59
C LYS A 210 -13.91 -20.49 -6.68
N ALA A 211 -14.65 -21.38 -6.04
CA ALA A 211 -14.09 -22.43 -5.20
C ALA A 211 -14.25 -23.80 -5.85
N ARG A 212 -13.20 -24.61 -5.83
CA ARG A 212 -13.19 -26.00 -6.28
C ARG A 212 -12.60 -26.88 -5.19
N SER A 213 -13.28 -27.97 -4.86
CA SER A 213 -12.76 -28.98 -3.95
C SER A 213 -12.41 -30.25 -4.72
N VAL A 214 -11.28 -30.87 -4.37
CA VAL A 214 -10.79 -32.12 -4.95
C VAL A 214 -10.36 -33.05 -3.83
N ASN A 215 -10.74 -34.32 -3.93
CA ASN A 215 -10.33 -35.37 -3.01
C ASN A 215 -9.27 -36.24 -3.69
N VAL A 216 -8.12 -36.38 -3.06
CA VAL A 216 -6.97 -37.15 -3.56
C VAL A 216 -6.64 -38.24 -2.55
N LYS A 217 -6.44 -39.48 -3.03
CA LYS A 217 -5.95 -40.57 -2.18
C LYS A 217 -4.43 -40.66 -2.31
N THR A 218 -3.71 -40.32 -1.24
CA THR A 218 -2.25 -40.36 -1.21
C THR A 218 -1.77 -41.64 -0.54
N GLN A 219 -0.83 -42.36 -1.14
CA GLN A 219 -0.19 -43.51 -0.49
C GLN A 219 0.75 -43.03 0.62
N ALA A 220 0.49 -43.43 1.85
CA ALA A 220 1.37 -43.28 2.99
C ALA A 220 1.94 -44.64 3.40
N VAL A 221 3.00 -44.62 4.23
CA VAL A 221 3.71 -45.84 4.70
C VAL A 221 2.76 -46.85 5.38
N SER A 222 1.66 -46.37 5.98
CA SER A 222 0.66 -47.17 6.68
C SER A 222 -0.65 -47.41 5.92
N GLY A 223 -0.71 -47.11 4.61
CA GLY A 223 -1.90 -47.30 3.77
C GLY A 223 -2.31 -46.06 2.96
N TYR A 224 -3.52 -46.06 2.39
CA TYR A 224 -4.07 -44.90 1.68
C TYR A 224 -4.63 -43.87 2.66
N LYS A 225 -4.24 -42.61 2.52
CA LYS A 225 -4.80 -41.49 3.27
C LYS A 225 -5.54 -40.55 2.33
N ASP A 226 -6.78 -40.24 2.67
CA ASP A 226 -7.55 -39.23 1.95
C ASP A 226 -6.98 -37.84 2.27
N GLN A 227 -6.72 -37.07 1.21
CA GLN A 227 -6.26 -35.70 1.26
C GLN A 227 -7.24 -34.82 0.50
N PHE A 228 -7.72 -33.77 1.17
CA PHE A 228 -8.68 -32.83 0.63
C PHE A 228 -7.94 -31.57 0.18
N SER A 229 -8.21 -31.12 -1.04
CA SER A 229 -7.68 -29.89 -1.60
C SER A 229 -8.82 -28.92 -1.89
N LEU A 230 -8.63 -27.65 -1.52
CA LEU A 230 -9.55 -26.55 -1.79
C LEU A 230 -8.81 -25.47 -2.57
N GLU A 231 -9.22 -25.25 -3.81
CA GLU A 231 -8.72 -24.19 -4.68
C GLU A 231 -9.72 -23.02 -4.66
N ILE A 232 -9.23 -21.82 -4.32
CA ILE A 232 -10.04 -20.59 -4.30
C ILE A 232 -9.42 -19.62 -5.31
N THR A 233 -10.20 -19.23 -6.31
CA THR A 233 -9.77 -18.34 -7.40
C THR A 233 -10.58 -17.05 -7.42
N GLY A 234 -9.88 -15.92 -7.50
CA GLY A 234 -10.45 -14.58 -7.56
C GLY A 234 -9.65 -13.59 -6.71
N PRO A 235 -10.18 -12.37 -6.48
CA PRO A 235 -9.53 -11.39 -5.60
C PRO A 235 -9.65 -11.81 -4.13
N VAL A 236 -8.70 -12.62 -3.66
CA VAL A 236 -8.62 -13.05 -2.26
C VAL A 236 -7.96 -11.95 -1.43
N MET A 237 -8.73 -11.30 -0.59
CA MET A 237 -8.26 -10.20 0.26
C MET A 237 -7.60 -10.74 1.56
N PRO A 238 -6.72 -9.96 2.23
CA PRO A 238 -6.04 -10.40 3.45
C PRO A 238 -6.97 -10.93 4.56
N HIS A 239 -8.10 -10.25 4.80
CA HIS A 239 -9.09 -10.69 5.79
C HIS A 239 -9.70 -12.06 5.44
N SER A 240 -9.91 -12.34 4.15
CA SER A 240 -10.52 -13.60 3.68
C SER A 240 -9.56 -14.77 3.92
N LEU A 241 -8.27 -14.57 3.65
CA LEU A 241 -7.24 -15.57 3.94
C LEU A 241 -7.21 -15.91 5.43
N HIS A 242 -7.20 -14.90 6.30
CA HIS A 242 -7.22 -15.13 7.74
C HIS A 242 -8.50 -15.83 8.22
N SER A 243 -9.67 -15.46 7.69
CA SER A 243 -10.93 -16.15 8.01
C SER A 243 -10.90 -17.63 7.61
N VAL A 244 -10.37 -17.95 6.42
CA VAL A 244 -10.23 -19.33 5.96
C VAL A 244 -9.23 -20.11 6.81
N THR A 245 -8.07 -19.53 7.15
CA THR A 245 -7.09 -20.22 8.01
C THR A 245 -7.61 -20.43 9.42
N MET A 246 -8.41 -19.51 9.98
CA MET A 246 -9.10 -19.72 11.25
C MET A 246 -10.10 -20.89 11.17
N LEU A 247 -10.94 -20.93 10.13
CA LEU A 247 -11.90 -22.01 9.91
C LEU A 247 -11.21 -23.37 9.75
N LEU A 248 -10.11 -23.42 8.99
CA LEU A 248 -9.32 -24.63 8.77
C LEU A 248 -8.58 -25.07 10.05
N LYS A 249 -8.11 -24.13 10.87
CA LYS A 249 -7.48 -24.43 12.17
C LYS A 249 -8.43 -25.24 13.06
N SER A 250 -9.71 -24.86 13.14
CA SER A 250 -10.70 -25.61 13.92
C SER A 250 -11.15 -26.91 13.25
N SER A 251 -11.38 -26.90 11.93
CA SER A 251 -11.95 -28.06 11.23
C SER A 251 -10.94 -29.18 10.93
N GLN A 252 -9.66 -28.84 10.78
CA GLN A 252 -8.57 -29.78 10.45
C GLN A 252 -7.67 -30.07 11.65
N ASN A 253 -8.17 -29.86 12.87
CA ASN A 253 -7.45 -30.11 14.13
C ASN A 253 -6.02 -29.50 14.13
N GLY A 254 -5.89 -28.27 13.64
CA GLY A 254 -4.60 -27.59 13.60
C GLY A 254 -3.61 -28.12 12.56
N SER A 255 -4.05 -28.85 11.53
CA SER A 255 -3.19 -29.42 10.49
C SER A 255 -3.69 -29.10 9.07
N PHE A 256 -3.09 -28.11 8.40
CA PHE A 256 -3.33 -27.85 6.98
C PHE A 256 -2.14 -27.14 6.34
N SER A 257 -2.09 -27.14 5.00
CA SER A 257 -1.17 -26.30 4.25
C SER A 257 -1.89 -25.57 3.13
N ALA A 258 -1.37 -24.41 2.76
CA ALA A 258 -1.93 -23.54 1.74
C ALA A 258 -0.80 -22.98 0.86
N GLY A 259 -0.94 -23.15 -0.45
CA GLY A 259 -0.16 -22.42 -1.45
C GLY A 259 -0.88 -21.12 -1.81
N LEU A 260 -0.14 -20.02 -1.91
CA LEU A 260 -0.67 -18.69 -2.16
C LEU A 260 -0.03 -18.09 -3.41
N TYR A 261 -0.87 -17.59 -4.31
CA TYR A 261 -0.46 -16.92 -5.54
C TYR A 261 -0.79 -15.43 -5.43
N THR A 262 0.14 -14.68 -4.84
CA THR A 262 -0.05 -13.25 -4.59
C THR A 262 0.19 -12.43 -5.86
N HIS A 263 -0.58 -11.35 -6.06
CA HIS A 263 -0.32 -10.39 -7.12
C HIS A 263 0.95 -9.60 -6.80
N GLU A 264 2.04 -9.88 -7.51
CA GLU A 264 3.39 -9.41 -7.17
C GLU A 264 3.53 -7.89 -6.93
N PRO A 265 2.87 -6.99 -7.68
CA PRO A 265 2.91 -5.54 -7.43
C PRO A 265 2.40 -5.11 -6.05
N THR A 266 1.60 -5.95 -5.39
CA THR A 266 1.02 -5.66 -4.05
C THR A 266 1.89 -6.15 -2.90
N SER A 267 2.96 -6.90 -3.17
CA SER A 267 3.90 -7.42 -2.16
C SER A 267 4.49 -6.31 -1.29
N VAL A 268 4.79 -5.15 -1.89
CA VAL A 268 5.35 -3.99 -1.19
C VAL A 268 4.41 -3.37 -0.16
N PHE A 269 3.12 -3.70 -0.17
CA PHE A 269 2.22 -3.23 0.88
C PHE A 269 2.49 -3.90 2.23
N ASN A 270 3.35 -4.93 2.27
CA ASN A 270 3.80 -5.57 3.49
C ASN A 270 4.97 -4.84 4.20
N ILE A 271 5.38 -3.66 3.71
CA ILE A 271 6.47 -2.91 4.32
C ILE A 271 6.07 -2.40 5.72
N CYS A 272 7.03 -2.47 6.64
CA CYS A 272 6.93 -1.79 7.92
C CYS A 272 7.16 -0.30 7.71
N LEU A 273 6.17 0.52 8.02
CA LEU A 273 6.29 1.97 7.93
C LEU A 273 6.90 2.51 9.22
N PRO A 274 7.69 3.60 9.18
CA PRO A 274 8.19 4.23 10.38
C PRO A 274 7.01 4.72 11.25
N VAL A 275 6.96 4.20 12.47
CA VAL A 275 5.95 4.48 13.50
C VAL A 275 6.51 5.57 14.40
N ASN A 276 5.90 6.76 14.40
CA ASN A 276 6.41 7.90 15.18
C ASN A 276 5.94 7.90 16.65
N ARG A 277 4.99 7.03 17.05
CA ARG A 277 4.43 7.00 18.40
C ARG A 277 4.04 5.61 18.87
N VAL A 278 4.25 5.34 20.15
CA VAL A 278 3.73 4.13 20.82
C VAL A 278 2.19 4.20 20.80
N LEU A 279 1.56 3.33 20.02
CA LEU A 279 0.10 3.21 19.98
C LEU A 279 -0.43 2.62 21.30
N HIS A 280 -1.42 3.26 21.90
CA HIS A 280 -2.32 2.60 22.86
C HIS A 280 -3.21 1.62 22.10
N LYS A 281 -2.77 0.35 22.03
CA LYS A 281 -3.43 -0.72 21.26
C LYS A 281 -4.88 -0.97 21.66
N GLU A 282 -5.21 -0.77 22.94
CA GLU A 282 -6.52 -1.09 23.50
C GLU A 282 -7.63 -0.16 22.98
N THR A 283 -7.40 1.16 22.97
CA THR A 283 -8.39 2.14 22.51
C THR A 283 -8.68 2.04 21.01
N LEU A 284 -7.65 1.78 20.20
CA LEU A 284 -7.80 1.67 18.75
C LEU A 284 -8.52 0.38 18.32
N HIS A 285 -8.37 -0.69 19.11
CA HIS A 285 -9.06 -1.95 18.84
C HIS A 285 -10.56 -1.84 19.14
N GLU A 286 -10.95 -1.11 20.19
CA GLU A 286 -12.37 -0.82 20.48
C GLU A 286 -13.03 0.03 19.37
N GLU A 287 -12.32 1.04 18.85
CA GLU A 287 -12.86 1.92 17.80
C GLU A 287 -13.04 1.21 16.45
N LEU A 288 -12.19 0.23 16.13
CA LEU A 288 -12.30 -0.59 14.92
C LEU A 288 -13.19 -1.82 15.10
N GLY A 289 -13.66 -2.12 16.31
CA GLY A 289 -14.46 -3.32 16.61
C GLY A 289 -15.77 -3.40 15.82
N ASN A 290 -16.29 -2.26 15.34
CA ASN A 290 -17.53 -2.18 14.57
C ASN A 290 -17.32 -2.24 13.05
N CYS A 291 -16.10 -2.52 12.57
CA CYS A 291 -15.78 -2.54 11.14
C CYS A 291 -16.26 -3.80 10.38
N GLY A 292 -17.06 -4.67 11.03
CA GLY A 292 -17.62 -5.87 10.40
C GLY A 292 -16.64 -7.03 10.20
N LEU A 293 -15.38 -6.90 10.62
CA LEU A 293 -14.41 -8.00 10.65
C LEU A 293 -14.39 -8.71 12.00
N HIS A 294 -14.02 -9.98 11.99
CA HIS A 294 -13.80 -10.76 13.21
C HIS A 294 -12.63 -10.18 14.02
N SER A 295 -12.75 -10.12 15.35
CA SER A 295 -11.76 -9.48 16.25
C SER A 295 -10.33 -10.00 16.04
N LYS A 296 -10.15 -11.32 15.99
CA LYS A 296 -8.83 -11.93 15.70
C LYS A 296 -8.23 -11.50 14.36
N THR A 297 -9.07 -11.27 13.34
CA THR A 297 -8.61 -10.75 12.05
C THR A 297 -8.12 -9.33 12.20
N LEU A 298 -8.86 -8.51 12.95
CA LEU A 298 -8.50 -7.14 13.22
C LEU A 298 -7.20 -7.04 14.02
N ASP A 299 -7.06 -7.84 15.09
CA ASP A 299 -5.83 -7.98 15.87
C ASP A 299 -4.63 -8.28 14.97
N GLN A 300 -4.77 -9.20 14.01
CA GLN A 300 -3.70 -9.52 13.07
C GLN A 300 -3.41 -8.37 12.09
N LEU A 301 -4.43 -7.66 11.59
CA LEU A 301 -4.26 -6.54 10.67
C LEU A 301 -3.71 -5.27 11.33
N SER A 302 -3.90 -5.12 12.65
CA SER A 302 -3.36 -4.03 13.45
C SER A 302 -1.88 -4.22 13.79
N GLN A 303 -1.37 -5.46 13.72
CA GLN A 303 0.05 -5.74 13.93
C GLN A 303 0.92 -5.12 12.83
N THR A 304 2.14 -4.76 13.22
CA THR A 304 3.14 -4.25 12.28
C THR A 304 3.51 -5.35 11.27
N PRO A 305 3.43 -5.08 9.96
CA PRO A 305 3.80 -6.04 8.93
C PRO A 305 5.26 -6.52 9.07
N ALA A 306 5.48 -7.83 8.99
CA ALA A 306 6.79 -8.45 9.14
C ALA A 306 7.42 -8.94 7.82
N LEU A 307 6.65 -9.03 6.74
CA LEU A 307 7.11 -9.61 5.47
C LEU A 307 7.93 -8.64 4.60
N GLY A 308 7.96 -7.34 4.93
CA GLY A 308 8.77 -6.35 4.21
C GLY A 308 8.34 -6.23 2.74
N LYS A 309 9.27 -6.51 1.81
CA LYS A 309 9.00 -6.49 0.37
C LYS A 309 8.47 -7.84 -0.17
N SER A 310 8.41 -8.87 0.66
CA SER A 310 8.07 -10.22 0.23
C SER A 310 6.57 -10.48 0.28
N SER A 311 6.09 -11.41 -0.54
CA SER A 311 4.72 -11.93 -0.51
C SER A 311 4.69 -13.28 0.21
N LEU A 312 3.53 -13.66 0.76
CA LEU A 312 3.35 -14.98 1.36
C LEU A 312 3.12 -15.99 0.23
N ARG A 313 3.94 -17.06 0.17
CA ARG A 313 3.84 -18.11 -0.87
C ARG A 313 3.32 -19.42 -0.34
N HIS A 314 3.68 -19.75 0.89
CA HIS A 314 3.26 -20.98 1.53
C HIS A 314 2.98 -20.75 3.01
N VAL A 315 1.85 -21.29 3.48
CA VAL A 315 1.49 -21.33 4.90
C VAL A 315 1.24 -22.78 5.27
N GLU A 316 1.82 -23.22 6.36
CA GLU A 316 1.63 -24.54 6.92
C GLU A 316 1.30 -24.40 8.39
N LEU A 317 0.18 -25.00 8.82
CA LEU A 317 -0.17 -25.16 10.20
C LEU A 317 0.07 -26.63 10.58
N ARG A 318 0.93 -26.85 11.57
CA ARG A 318 1.14 -28.16 12.20
C ARG A 318 1.09 -27.98 13.71
N ASP A 319 0.36 -28.86 14.39
CA ASP A 319 0.23 -28.84 15.86
C ASP A 319 -0.16 -27.45 16.40
N PHE A 320 -1.07 -26.76 15.69
CA PHE A 320 -1.52 -25.40 15.98
C PHE A 320 -0.45 -24.30 15.89
N VAL A 321 0.74 -24.60 15.36
CA VAL A 321 1.84 -23.67 15.11
C VAL A 321 1.91 -23.32 13.61
N PHE A 322 1.89 -22.02 13.30
CA PHE A 322 2.01 -21.53 11.93
C PHE A 322 3.48 -21.44 11.53
N ASN A 323 3.81 -22.06 10.40
CA ASN A 323 5.06 -21.90 9.67
C ASN A 323 4.73 -21.28 8.31
N TRP A 324 5.57 -20.37 7.81
CA TRP A 324 5.36 -19.77 6.50
C TRP A 324 6.65 -19.57 5.74
N ARG A 325 6.52 -19.46 4.41
CA ARG A 325 7.59 -19.11 3.48
C ARG A 325 7.14 -17.94 2.62
N SER A 326 8.04 -16.98 2.44
CA SER A 326 7.87 -15.80 1.59
C SER A 326 8.69 -15.91 0.32
#